data_AF-A0A836MQK5-F1
#
_entry.id   AF-A0A836MQK5-F1
#
_cell.length_a   1.000
_cell.length_b   1.000
_cell.length_c   1.000
_cell.angle_alpha   90.00
_cell.angle_beta   90.00
_cell.angle_gamma   90.00
#
_symmetry.space_group_name_H-M   'P 1'
#
loop_
_entity.id
_entity.type
_entity.pdbx_description
1 polymer ?
#
loop_
_entity_poly.entity_id
_entity_poly.type
_entity_poly.pdbx_seq_one_letter_code
_entity_poly.pdbx_strand_id
1 'polypeptide(L)'
;MINNQLKSEYVKIINTLWSGSMQCNSIENISDDVIRLIDEVLTKIRDGSTAMIGVHAVFEIFYSKIYSSWAELIKVALDTADAHASDWIGVLRGNRQYSAVVNSAALGYKSPVQIALYEAAGFM
;
A
#
# COMPACT_ATOMS: atom_id res chain seq x y z
N MET A 1 -12.30 12.51 -5.46
CA MET A 1 -10.94 12.77 -5.97
C MET A 1 -9.99 12.76 -4.80
N ILE A 2 -8.92 11.96 -4.86
CA ILE A 2 -7.95 11.84 -3.78
C ILE A 2 -7.02 13.08 -3.75
N ASN A 3 -6.75 13.63 -2.58
CA ASN A 3 -5.90 14.81 -2.42
C ASN A 3 -4.39 14.47 -2.49
N ASN A 4 -3.54 15.49 -2.60
CA ASN A 4 -2.09 15.29 -2.73
C ASN A 4 -1.45 14.63 -1.50
N GLN A 5 -2.01 14.84 -0.30
CA GLN A 5 -1.52 14.18 0.91
C GLN A 5 -1.70 12.67 0.83
N LEU A 6 -2.90 12.21 0.45
CA LEU A 6 -3.17 10.79 0.34
C LEU A 6 -2.42 10.16 -0.85
N LYS A 7 -2.30 10.88 -1.98
CA LYS A 7 -1.41 10.45 -3.07
C LYS A 7 0.04 10.28 -2.63
N SER A 8 0.56 11.17 -1.77
CA SER A 8 1.91 11.03 -1.19
C SER A 8 2.05 9.74 -0.38
N GLU A 9 1.02 9.33 0.35
CA GLU A 9 1.04 8.04 1.05
C GLU A 9 1.07 6.85 0.08
N TYR A 10 0.33 6.88 -1.02
CA TYR A 10 0.44 5.85 -2.07
C TYR A 10 1.87 5.79 -2.65
N VAL A 11 2.54 6.93 -2.85
CA VAL A 11 3.95 6.96 -3.26
C VAL A 11 4.85 6.28 -2.22
N LYS A 12 4.68 6.58 -0.93
CA LYS A 12 5.43 5.93 0.16
C LYS A 12 5.20 4.42 0.17
N ILE A 13 3.95 3.97 0.04
CA ILE A 13 3.58 2.55 -0.03
C ILE A 13 4.29 1.87 -1.21
N ILE A 14 4.25 2.45 -2.40
CA ILE A 14 4.93 1.94 -3.60
C ILE A 14 6.44 1.81 -3.34
N ASN A 15 7.07 2.87 -2.81
CA ASN A 15 8.49 2.86 -2.49
C ASN A 15 8.84 1.80 -1.44
N THR A 16 7.99 1.61 -0.43
CA THR A 16 8.19 0.56 0.58
C THR A 16 8.06 -0.83 -0.02
N LEU A 17 7.05 -1.10 -0.84
CA LEU A 17 6.79 -2.44 -1.43
C LEU A 17 7.90 -2.87 -2.39
N TRP A 18 8.39 -1.96 -3.23
CA TRP A 18 9.35 -2.27 -4.29
C TRP A 18 10.72 -1.61 -4.09
N SER A 19 11.02 -1.16 -2.87
CA SER A 19 12.31 -0.60 -2.48
C SER A 19 12.79 0.52 -3.43
N GLY A 20 11.86 1.40 -3.83
CA GLY A 20 12.13 2.51 -4.75
C GLY A 20 12.44 2.11 -6.20
N SER A 21 12.26 0.85 -6.59
CA SER A 21 12.56 0.39 -7.97
C SER A 21 11.48 0.70 -9.01
N MET A 22 10.33 1.24 -8.59
CA MET A 22 9.23 1.58 -9.49
C MET A 22 9.47 2.96 -10.10
N GLN A 23 9.31 3.07 -11.41
CA GLN A 23 9.46 4.34 -12.13
C GLN A 23 8.14 5.08 -12.22
N CYS A 24 8.21 6.40 -12.41
CA CYS A 24 7.05 7.27 -12.62
C CYS A 24 6.07 7.32 -11.43
N ASN A 25 6.47 6.96 -10.22
CA ASN A 25 5.61 6.97 -9.04
C ASN A 25 5.55 8.33 -8.32
N SER A 26 5.50 9.44 -9.06
CA SER A 26 5.27 10.76 -8.49
C SER A 26 3.78 11.01 -8.23
N ILE A 27 3.45 12.03 -7.42
CA ILE A 27 2.07 12.35 -7.02
C ILE A 27 1.15 12.56 -8.24
N GLU A 28 1.67 13.16 -9.30
CA GLU A 28 0.95 13.46 -10.53
C GLU A 28 0.45 12.18 -11.22
N ASN A 29 1.22 11.09 -11.13
CA ASN A 29 0.97 9.83 -11.82
C ASN A 29 0.21 8.81 -10.95
N ILE A 30 -0.17 9.17 -9.72
CA ILE A 30 -1.07 8.35 -8.92
C ILE A 30 -2.50 8.54 -9.45
N SER A 31 -2.84 7.75 -10.46
CA SER A 31 -4.17 7.65 -11.07
C SER A 31 -5.08 6.68 -10.30
N ASP A 32 -6.38 6.69 -10.62
CA ASP A 32 -7.36 5.78 -10.01
C ASP A 32 -7.02 4.29 -10.26
N ASP A 33 -6.42 3.96 -11.41
CA ASP A 33 -5.96 2.60 -11.71
C ASP A 33 -4.75 2.19 -10.87
N VAL A 34 -3.80 3.10 -10.66
CA VAL A 34 -2.67 2.86 -9.75
C VAL A 34 -3.20 2.62 -8.34
N ILE A 35 -4.11 3.47 -7.85
CA ILE A 35 -4.74 3.32 -6.53
C ILE A 35 -5.40 1.95 -6.41
N ARG A 36 -6.24 1.57 -7.37
CA ARG A 36 -6.93 0.26 -7.36
C ARG A 36 -5.95 -0.90 -7.26
N LEU A 37 -4.87 -0.88 -8.03
CA LEU A 37 -3.87 -1.96 -8.00
C LEU A 37 -3.12 -2.00 -6.66
N ILE A 38 -2.79 -0.85 -6.08
CA ILE A 38 -2.16 -0.81 -4.75
C ILE A 38 -3.13 -1.31 -3.67
N ASP A 39 -4.40 -0.94 -3.73
CA ASP A 39 -5.43 -1.41 -2.81
C ASP A 39 -5.58 -2.94 -2.85
N GLU A 40 -5.46 -3.56 -4.03
CA GLU A 40 -5.42 -5.01 -4.17
C GLU A 40 -4.20 -5.64 -3.49
N VAL A 41 -3.02 -5.02 -3.63
CA VAL A 41 -1.80 -5.47 -2.94
C VAL A 41 -1.97 -5.39 -1.43
N LEU A 42 -2.43 -4.26 -0.91
CA LEU A 42 -2.68 -4.04 0.52
C LEU A 42 -3.70 -5.04 1.08
N THR A 43 -4.75 -5.33 0.31
CA THR A 43 -5.75 -6.34 0.68
C THR A 43 -5.14 -7.72 0.82
N LYS A 44 -4.32 -8.16 -0.16
CA LYS A 44 -3.63 -9.46 -0.08
C LYS A 44 -2.67 -9.54 1.10
N ILE A 45 -1.97 -8.45 1.40
CA ILE A 45 -1.09 -8.37 2.57
C ILE A 45 -1.91 -8.52 3.85
N ARG A 46 -2.97 -7.71 4.03
CA ARG A 46 -3.87 -7.76 5.19
C ARG A 46 -4.40 -9.16 5.43
N ASP A 47 -4.99 -9.78 4.40
CA ASP A 47 -5.63 -11.09 4.56
C ASP A 47 -4.59 -12.19 4.86
N GLY A 48 -3.40 -12.10 4.24
CA GLY A 48 -2.29 -13.03 4.50
C GLY A 48 -1.59 -12.82 5.86
N SER A 49 -1.75 -11.66 6.50
CA SER A 49 -1.12 -11.33 7.79
C SER A 49 -2.08 -11.26 8.97
N THR A 50 -3.40 -11.41 8.75
CA THR A 50 -4.46 -11.24 9.79
C THR A 50 -4.28 -12.15 11.00
N ALA A 51 -3.64 -13.31 10.86
CA ALA A 51 -3.38 -14.23 11.98
C ALA A 51 -2.34 -13.73 13.01
N MET A 52 -1.71 -12.57 12.78
CA MET A 52 -0.67 -12.02 13.67
C MET A 52 -1.22 -11.15 14.79
N ILE A 53 -1.37 -11.69 15.99
CA ILE A 53 -1.78 -10.90 17.18
C ILE A 53 -0.85 -9.70 17.42
N GLY A 54 0.49 -9.87 17.31
CA GLY A 54 1.46 -8.81 17.62
C GLY A 54 1.44 -7.63 16.64
N VAL A 55 1.37 -7.90 15.33
CA VAL A 55 1.27 -6.83 14.31
C VAL A 55 -0.14 -6.25 14.29
N HIS A 56 -1.15 -7.08 14.51
CA HIS A 56 -2.53 -6.63 14.65
C HIS A 56 -2.68 -5.66 15.82
N ALA A 57 -2.03 -5.89 16.96
CA ALA A 57 -2.10 -4.96 18.10
C ALA A 57 -1.47 -3.59 17.82
N VAL A 58 -0.39 -3.52 17.04
CA VAL A 58 0.32 -2.25 16.73
C VAL A 58 -0.35 -1.51 15.57
N PHE A 59 -0.91 -2.23 14.60
CA PHE A 59 -1.45 -1.70 13.36
C PHE A 59 -2.90 -2.11 13.14
N GLU A 60 -3.70 -2.15 14.21
CA GLU A 60 -5.07 -2.69 14.22
C GLU A 60 -5.96 -2.03 13.17
N ILE A 61 -5.80 -0.71 12.99
CA ILE A 61 -6.54 0.08 12.01
C ILE A 61 -6.44 -0.48 10.58
N PHE A 62 -5.26 -0.99 10.17
CA PHE A 62 -5.06 -1.57 8.84
C PHE A 62 -5.70 -2.93 8.65
N TYR A 63 -6.18 -3.56 9.73
CA TYR A 63 -6.98 -4.78 9.67
C TYR A 63 -8.49 -4.50 9.77
N SER A 64 -8.89 -3.26 10.03
CA SER A 64 -10.29 -2.87 10.10
C SER A 64 -10.98 -3.03 8.74
N LYS A 65 -12.15 -3.67 8.75
CA LYS A 65 -13.00 -3.87 7.57
C LYS A 65 -14.24 -2.97 7.57
N ILE A 66 -14.30 -2.00 8.49
CA ILE A 66 -15.44 -1.08 8.62
C ILE A 66 -15.42 0.03 7.55
N TYR A 67 -14.25 0.30 6.97
CA TYR A 67 -14.06 1.34 5.96
C TYR A 67 -14.38 0.81 4.56
N SER A 68 -14.93 1.70 3.72
CA SER A 68 -15.41 1.35 2.37
C SER A 68 -14.28 1.26 1.34
N SER A 69 -13.11 1.84 1.62
CA SER A 69 -11.93 1.83 0.74
C SER A 69 -10.63 1.96 1.53
N TRP A 70 -9.50 1.56 0.92
CA TRP A 70 -8.18 1.79 1.50
C TRP A 70 -7.82 3.28 1.56
N ALA A 71 -8.27 4.07 0.58
CA ALA A 71 -8.12 5.52 0.62
C ALA A 71 -8.75 6.13 1.89
N GLU A 72 -9.98 5.73 2.23
CA GLU A 72 -10.64 6.15 3.47
C GLU A 72 -9.88 5.67 4.70
N LEU A 73 -9.49 4.39 4.73
CA LEU A 73 -8.76 3.80 5.85
C LEU A 73 -7.42 4.53 6.08
N ILE A 74 -6.60 4.71 5.04
CA ILE A 74 -5.29 5.37 5.12
C ILE A 74 -5.48 6.81 5.62
N LYS A 75 -6.48 7.53 5.10
CA LYS A 75 -6.79 8.88 5.58
C LYS A 75 -7.08 8.89 7.08
N VAL A 76 -7.96 8.00 7.55
CA VAL A 76 -8.31 7.93 8.98
C VAL A 76 -7.09 7.52 9.81
N ALA A 77 -6.26 6.60 9.34
CA ALA A 77 -5.04 6.19 10.03
C ALA A 77 -4.05 7.34 10.21
N LEU A 78 -3.87 8.19 9.20
CA LEU A 78 -3.09 9.41 9.30
C LEU A 78 -3.71 10.40 10.28
N ASP A 79 -5.00 10.71 10.11
CA ASP A 79 -5.66 11.79 10.84
C ASP A 79 -5.82 11.47 12.34
N THR A 80 -5.91 10.19 12.71
CA THR A 80 -6.25 9.77 14.09
C THR A 80 -5.09 9.19 14.88
N ALA A 81 -4.15 8.53 14.20
CA ALA A 81 -3.10 7.73 14.86
C ALA A 81 -1.69 8.04 14.35
N ASP A 82 -1.54 8.98 13.40
CA ASP A 82 -0.28 9.22 12.68
C ASP A 82 0.35 7.92 12.15
N ALA A 83 -0.52 6.98 11.75
CA ALA A 83 -0.13 5.62 11.38
C ALA A 83 -0.06 5.49 9.86
N HIS A 84 1.14 5.18 9.35
CA HIS A 84 1.37 5.02 7.93
C HIS A 84 1.29 3.54 7.51
N ALA A 85 0.66 3.29 6.36
CA ALA A 85 0.63 1.94 5.79
C ALA A 85 2.04 1.45 5.40
N SER A 86 2.96 2.38 5.07
CA SER A 86 4.38 2.05 4.84
C SER A 86 5.04 1.45 6.07
N ASP A 87 4.71 1.93 7.27
CA ASP A 87 5.30 1.46 8.52
C ASP A 87 4.75 0.08 8.88
N TRP A 88 3.44 -0.10 8.69
CA TRP A 88 2.78 -1.40 8.80
C TRP A 88 3.44 -2.46 7.89
N ILE A 89 3.65 -2.12 6.62
CA ILE A 89 4.35 -3.00 5.66
C ILE A 89 5.80 -3.26 6.11
N GLY A 90 6.49 -2.23 6.61
CA GLY A 90 7.86 -2.33 7.13
C GLY A 90 7.97 -3.34 8.28
N VAL A 91 7.05 -3.28 9.25
CA VAL A 91 7.01 -4.20 10.38
C VAL A 91 6.70 -5.63 9.93
N LEU A 92 5.76 -5.81 9.00
CA LEU A 92 5.49 -7.14 8.42
C LEU A 92 6.71 -7.74 7.72
N ARG A 93 7.45 -6.92 6.95
CA ARG A 93 8.68 -7.37 6.27
C ARG A 93 9.83 -7.68 7.24
N GLY A 94 9.90 -7.00 8.38
CA GLY A 94 10.87 -7.29 9.43
C GLY A 94 10.68 -8.67 10.07
N ASN A 95 9.50 -9.27 9.95
CA ASN A 95 9.23 -10.61 10.44
C ASN A 95 9.43 -11.67 9.33
N ARG A 96 10.31 -12.65 9.59
CA ARG A 96 10.67 -13.72 8.65
C ARG A 96 9.46 -14.48 8.10
N GLN A 97 8.43 -14.71 8.91
CA GLN A 97 7.27 -15.49 8.51
C GLN A 97 6.36 -14.73 7.52
N TYR A 98 6.31 -13.40 7.59
CA TYR A 98 5.35 -12.58 6.85
C TYR A 98 5.98 -11.74 5.75
N SER A 99 7.30 -11.63 5.75
CA SER A 99 8.06 -11.12 4.60
C SER A 99 7.71 -11.89 3.32
N ALA A 100 7.46 -13.20 3.41
CA ALA A 100 7.03 -14.01 2.28
C ALA A 100 5.67 -13.56 1.71
N VAL A 101 4.70 -13.22 2.57
CA VAL A 101 3.37 -12.72 2.16
C VAL A 101 3.52 -11.38 1.44
N VAL A 102 4.23 -10.42 2.07
CA VAL A 102 4.45 -9.09 1.47
C VAL A 102 5.18 -9.21 0.14
N ASN A 103 6.25 -10.00 0.08
CA ASN A 103 7.05 -10.15 -1.11
C ASN A 103 6.30 -10.87 -2.23
N SER A 104 5.47 -11.87 -1.90
CA SER A 104 4.62 -12.56 -2.87
C SER A 104 3.57 -11.61 -3.46
N ALA A 105 2.89 -10.83 -2.61
CA ALA A 105 1.91 -9.84 -3.06
C ALA A 105 2.57 -8.77 -3.93
N ALA A 106 3.68 -8.18 -3.47
CA ALA A 106 4.42 -7.16 -4.22
C ALA A 106 4.93 -7.69 -5.56
N LEU A 107 5.46 -8.92 -5.60
CA LEU A 107 5.94 -9.53 -6.85
C LEU A 107 4.80 -9.74 -7.85
N GLY A 108 3.65 -10.26 -7.39
CA GLY A 108 2.50 -10.53 -8.25
C GLY A 108 1.89 -9.30 -8.91
N TYR A 109 2.10 -8.11 -8.34
CA TYR A 109 1.56 -6.85 -8.84
C TYR A 109 2.60 -5.88 -9.39
N LYS A 110 3.89 -6.24 -9.39
CA LYS A 110 4.96 -5.35 -9.85
C LYS A 110 4.72 -4.85 -11.28
N SER A 111 4.49 -5.77 -12.22
CA SER A 111 4.31 -5.39 -13.63
C SER A 111 3.02 -4.62 -13.88
N PRO A 112 1.83 -5.06 -13.39
CA PRO A 112 0.60 -4.29 -13.55
C PRO A 112 0.71 -2.86 -13.02
N VAL A 113 1.29 -2.67 -11.83
CA VAL A 113 1.46 -1.33 -11.25
C VAL A 113 2.43 -0.49 -12.08
N GLN A 114 3.54 -1.08 -12.57
CA GLN A 114 4.50 -0.33 -13.40
C GLN A 114 3.87 0.12 -14.73
N ILE A 115 3.03 -0.71 -15.33
CA ILE A 115 2.29 -0.38 -16.55
C ILE A 115 1.33 0.79 -16.28
N ALA A 116 0.51 0.69 -15.23
CA ALA A 116 -0.42 1.76 -14.86
C ALA A 116 0.29 3.10 -14.57
N LEU A 117 1.48 3.06 -13.96
CA LEU A 117 2.30 4.25 -13.74
C LEU A 117 2.82 4.88 -15.04
N TYR A 118 3.17 4.05 -16.03
CA TYR A 118 3.61 4.54 -17.34
C TYR A 118 2.46 5.12 -18.17
N GLU A 119 1.28 4.49 -18.14
CA GLU A 119 0.07 5.02 -18.77
C GLU A 119 -0.31 6.37 -18.16
N ALA A 120 -0.32 6.48 -16.83
CA ALA A 120 -0.60 7.74 -16.15
C ALA A 120 0.42 8.85 -16.48
N ALA A 121 1.67 8.48 -16.77
CA ALA A 121 2.73 9.40 -17.18
C ALA A 121 2.77 9.70 -18.68
N GLY A 122 1.89 9.08 -19.48
CA GLY A 122 1.78 9.32 -20.93
C GLY A 122 2.85 8.61 -21.78
N PHE A 123 3.43 7.51 -21.29
CA PHE A 123 4.38 6.70 -22.06
C PHE A 123 3.71 5.63 -22.96
N MET A 124 2.40 5.41 -22.79
CA MET A 124 1.56 4.48 -23.58
C MET A 124 0.29 5.20 -24.01
#